data_AF-A0A1B9NDZ3-F1
#
_entry.id   AF-A0A1B9NDZ3-F1
#
_cell.length_a   1.000
_cell.length_b   1.000
_cell.length_c   1.000
_cell.angle_alpha   90.00
_cell.angle_beta   90.00
_cell.angle_gamma   90.00
#
_symmetry.space_group_name_H-M   'P 1'
#
loop_
_entity.id
_entity.type
_entity.pdbx_description
1 polymer ?
#
loop_
_entity_poly.entity_id
_entity_poly.type
_entity_poly.pdbx_seq_one_letter_code
_entity_poly.pdbx_strand_id
1 'polypeptide(L)'
;MSTGQTPPPAGWYPSERAGVLRYWDGMRWTDHYHPQVPPAATGATDATAWAPQGAAAGEPMPSAQHGTWTTQASAAPAPRRRRLGAGATIAIIAGALVLVAAAGLGIAAALGAFGGERPGEATGERPSAAPVTTPEPGTPEPGTPAPGTPAPSAPSTDASAEEQCTTGAAQQEALISLISGLSTNAYTENPMDVQFGYVYADEICFVSVIATPATADQFNSNDMLGLLTLVSENASVLPENVTYVLMRGMDGSTGEYFSLAPAYAELGAPTEGITAESGIKWPIAAIAAE
;
A
#
# COMPACT_ATOMS: atom_id res chain seq x y z
N MET A 1 -49.17 -7.32 -19.52
CA MET A 1 -48.34 -8.44 -19.99
C MET A 1 -46.90 -7.98 -19.92
N SER A 2 -46.15 -8.36 -18.87
CA SER A 2 -44.72 -8.03 -18.78
C SER A 2 -43.96 -8.91 -19.75
N THR A 3 -43.31 -8.32 -20.73
CA THR A 3 -42.37 -9.04 -21.60
C THR A 3 -41.21 -9.51 -20.74
N GLY A 4 -41.12 -10.83 -20.50
CA GLY A 4 -40.04 -11.43 -19.74
C GLY A 4 -38.72 -11.27 -20.48
N GLN A 5 -38.03 -10.16 -20.23
CA GLN A 5 -36.70 -9.92 -20.77
C GLN A 5 -35.72 -10.72 -19.92
N THR A 6 -35.12 -11.75 -20.53
CA THR A 6 -34.08 -12.55 -19.87
C THR A 6 -32.94 -11.62 -19.45
N PRO A 7 -32.48 -11.66 -18.19
CA PRO A 7 -31.39 -10.82 -17.73
C PRO A 7 -30.13 -11.07 -18.57
N PRO A 8 -29.30 -10.03 -18.80
CA PRO A 8 -28.07 -10.19 -19.56
C PRO A 8 -27.11 -11.16 -18.84
N PRO A 9 -26.33 -11.96 -19.59
CA PRO A 9 -25.34 -12.85 -19.00
C PRO A 9 -24.23 -12.06 -18.29
N ALA A 10 -23.54 -12.68 -17.35
CA ALA A 10 -22.39 -12.05 -16.69
C ALA A 10 -21.31 -11.65 -17.71
N GLY A 11 -20.73 -10.46 -17.58
CA GLY A 11 -19.75 -9.94 -18.54
C GLY A 11 -19.44 -8.44 -18.37
N TRP A 12 -18.58 -7.93 -19.25
CA TRP A 12 -18.24 -6.51 -19.35
C TRP A 12 -19.21 -5.79 -20.28
N TYR A 13 -19.76 -4.67 -19.82
CA TYR A 13 -20.70 -3.87 -20.58
C TYR A 13 -20.32 -2.39 -20.52
N PRO A 14 -20.74 -1.57 -21.50
CA PRO A 14 -20.51 -0.12 -21.47
C PRO A 14 -21.03 0.50 -20.17
N SER A 15 -20.22 1.33 -19.54
CA SER A 15 -20.61 2.11 -18.37
C SER A 15 -21.13 3.50 -18.78
N GLU A 16 -21.64 4.25 -17.81
CA GLU A 16 -22.00 5.66 -17.98
C GLU A 16 -20.78 6.56 -18.26
N ARG A 17 -19.57 6.09 -17.94
CA ARG A 17 -18.30 6.79 -18.23
C ARG A 17 -17.82 6.40 -19.62
N ALA A 18 -17.58 7.39 -20.46
CA ALA A 18 -17.07 7.19 -21.82
C ALA A 18 -15.72 6.45 -21.81
N GLY A 19 -15.60 5.40 -22.62
CA GLY A 19 -14.36 4.62 -22.72
C GLY A 19 -14.11 3.65 -21.57
N VAL A 20 -15.10 3.39 -20.69
CA VAL A 20 -14.97 2.46 -19.57
C VAL A 20 -16.09 1.43 -19.60
N LEU A 21 -15.72 0.16 -19.40
CA LEU A 21 -16.66 -0.95 -19.21
C LEU A 21 -16.86 -1.22 -17.71
N ARG A 22 -18.08 -1.56 -17.30
CA ARG A 22 -18.42 -2.03 -15.95
C ARG A 22 -18.83 -3.50 -16.00
N TYR A 23 -18.47 -4.26 -14.97
CA TYR A 23 -18.79 -5.69 -14.92
C TYR A 23 -20.18 -5.95 -14.33
N TRP A 24 -21.00 -6.74 -15.03
CA TRP A 24 -22.27 -7.32 -14.58
C TRP A 24 -22.04 -8.77 -14.16
N ASP A 25 -22.47 -9.16 -12.96
CA ASP A 25 -22.24 -10.51 -12.42
C ASP A 25 -23.34 -11.53 -12.77
N GLY A 26 -24.38 -11.10 -13.50
CA GLY A 26 -25.57 -11.90 -13.79
C GLY A 26 -26.79 -11.51 -12.94
N MET A 27 -26.61 -10.78 -11.84
CA MET A 27 -27.66 -10.34 -10.93
C MET A 27 -27.59 -8.83 -10.63
N ARG A 28 -26.40 -8.24 -10.58
CA ARG A 28 -26.18 -6.82 -10.32
C ARG A 28 -24.90 -6.30 -10.99
N TRP A 29 -24.82 -4.98 -11.11
CA TRP A 29 -23.58 -4.29 -11.46
C TRP A 29 -22.60 -4.37 -10.29
N THR A 30 -21.32 -4.59 -10.60
CA THR A 30 -20.23 -4.61 -9.61
C THR A 30 -19.34 -3.37 -9.77
N ASP A 31 -18.44 -3.12 -8.83
CA ASP A 31 -17.53 -1.97 -8.88
C ASP A 31 -16.22 -2.24 -9.64
N HIS A 32 -16.18 -3.32 -10.42
CA HIS A 32 -15.06 -3.59 -11.33
C HIS A 32 -15.24 -2.82 -12.63
N TYR A 33 -14.16 -2.13 -13.04
CA TYR A 33 -14.09 -1.37 -14.28
C TYR A 33 -12.94 -1.85 -15.16
N HIS A 34 -13.08 -1.70 -16.48
CA HIS A 34 -12.04 -2.03 -17.45
C HIS A 34 -11.97 -0.94 -18.53
N PRO A 35 -10.78 -0.51 -18.97
CA PRO A 35 -10.67 0.41 -20.09
C PRO A 35 -11.25 -0.24 -21.36
N GLN A 36 -12.13 0.47 -22.05
CA GLN A 36 -12.61 0.07 -23.36
C GLN A 36 -11.51 0.42 -24.36
N VAL A 37 -10.65 -0.55 -24.67
CA VAL A 37 -9.68 -0.42 -25.76
C VAL A 37 -10.51 -0.20 -27.03
N PRO A 38 -10.39 0.96 -27.71
CA PRO A 38 -11.06 1.17 -28.98
C PRO A 38 -10.64 0.02 -29.89
N PRO A 39 -11.58 -0.66 -30.59
CA PRO A 39 -11.19 -1.66 -31.55
C PRO A 39 -10.18 -1.00 -32.49
N ALA A 40 -8.95 -1.51 -32.50
CA ALA A 40 -7.89 -0.98 -33.35
C ALA A 40 -8.50 -0.90 -34.74
N ALA A 41 -8.57 0.31 -35.29
CA ALA A 41 -9.18 0.54 -36.59
C ALA A 41 -8.46 -0.41 -37.55
N THR A 42 -9.12 -1.50 -37.92
CA THR A 42 -8.57 -2.48 -38.84
C THR A 42 -8.33 -1.70 -40.11
N GLY A 43 -7.06 -1.38 -40.37
CA GLY A 43 -6.67 -0.51 -41.47
C GLY A 43 -7.36 -1.00 -42.72
N ALA A 44 -8.11 -0.09 -43.34
CA ALA A 44 -8.54 -0.24 -44.71
C ALA A 44 -7.27 -0.52 -45.52
N THR A 45 -7.03 -1.78 -45.86
CA THR A 45 -6.01 -2.15 -46.82
C THR A 45 -6.39 -1.47 -48.11
N ASP A 46 -5.58 -0.47 -48.47
CA ASP A 46 -5.57 0.19 -49.77
C ASP A 46 -5.66 -0.86 -50.87
N ALA A 47 -6.85 -0.99 -51.44
CA ALA A 47 -7.02 -1.54 -52.77
C ALA A 47 -6.48 -0.52 -53.77
N THR A 48 -5.16 -0.42 -53.88
CA THR A 48 -4.51 0.18 -55.06
C THR A 48 -4.66 -0.81 -56.21
N ALA A 49 -5.88 -0.93 -56.72
CA ALA A 49 -6.17 -1.58 -57.98
C ALA A 49 -5.86 -0.59 -59.10
N TRP A 50 -4.78 -0.89 -59.82
CA TRP A 50 -4.42 -0.32 -61.11
C TRP A 50 -5.64 -0.34 -62.04
N ALA A 51 -6.05 0.82 -62.57
CA ALA A 51 -6.95 0.91 -63.71
C ALA A 51 -6.42 1.96 -64.71
N PRO A 52 -6.32 1.63 -66.01
CA PRO A 52 -5.93 2.59 -67.05
C PRO A 52 -7.12 3.49 -67.45
N GLN A 53 -6.80 4.67 -68.00
CA GLN A 53 -7.73 5.67 -68.52
C GLN A 53 -8.86 5.10 -69.38
N GLY A 54 -10.09 5.56 -69.11
CA GLY A 54 -11.24 5.43 -70.01
C GLY A 54 -12.39 6.33 -69.57
N ALA A 55 -12.58 7.44 -70.26
CA ALA A 55 -13.65 8.40 -70.05
C ALA A 55 -15.03 7.85 -70.47
N ALA A 56 -16.07 8.09 -69.66
CA ALA A 56 -17.44 8.28 -70.13
C ALA A 56 -18.32 8.89 -69.03
N ALA A 57 -19.20 9.79 -69.44
CA ALA A 57 -20.09 10.60 -68.63
C ALA A 57 -21.38 9.86 -68.22
N GLY A 58 -22.02 10.35 -67.15
CA GLY A 58 -23.47 10.19 -66.90
C GLY A 58 -23.86 9.60 -65.54
N GLU A 59 -24.42 10.45 -64.66
CA GLU A 59 -25.60 10.31 -63.76
C GLU A 59 -25.98 8.96 -63.08
N PRO A 60 -26.93 8.94 -62.11
CA PRO A 60 -27.05 9.67 -60.84
C PRO A 60 -27.12 8.70 -59.62
N MET A 61 -27.10 9.26 -58.41
CA MET A 61 -27.08 8.54 -57.12
C MET A 61 -28.23 7.52 -56.91
N PRO A 62 -27.94 6.44 -56.16
CA PRO A 62 -28.94 5.82 -55.28
C PRO A 62 -28.50 5.80 -53.81
N SER A 63 -29.40 6.34 -52.99
CA SER A 63 -29.81 5.94 -51.64
C SER A 63 -28.86 5.11 -50.76
N ALA A 64 -28.48 5.72 -49.63
CA ALA A 64 -27.85 5.08 -48.49
C ALA A 64 -28.69 3.89 -47.96
N GLN A 65 -28.14 2.68 -48.08
CA GLN A 65 -28.66 1.51 -47.39
C GLN A 65 -28.07 1.45 -45.98
N HIS A 66 -28.96 1.52 -44.99
CA HIS A 66 -28.64 1.24 -43.60
C HIS A 66 -28.30 -0.24 -43.46
N GLY A 67 -27.01 -0.56 -43.40
CA GLY A 67 -26.52 -1.90 -43.10
C GLY A 67 -26.91 -2.30 -41.67
N THR A 68 -27.63 -3.42 -41.55
CA THR A 68 -27.87 -4.11 -40.29
C THR A 68 -26.59 -4.80 -39.84
N TRP A 69 -25.96 -4.29 -38.77
CA TRP A 69 -24.84 -4.94 -38.12
C TRP A 69 -25.34 -6.11 -37.27
N THR A 70 -25.40 -7.31 -37.84
CA THR A 70 -25.42 -8.53 -37.02
C THR A 70 -24.00 -8.84 -36.60
N THR A 71 -23.55 -8.21 -35.51
CA THR A 71 -22.27 -8.54 -34.89
C THR A 71 -22.43 -9.87 -34.16
N GLN A 72 -22.10 -10.96 -34.86
CA GLN A 72 -21.96 -12.28 -34.26
C GLN A 72 -20.68 -12.29 -33.43
N ALA A 73 -20.80 -11.97 -32.13
CA ALA A 73 -19.71 -12.05 -31.19
C ALA A 73 -19.22 -13.51 -31.10
N SER A 74 -18.06 -13.79 -31.69
CA SER A 74 -17.28 -14.99 -31.39
C SER A 74 -16.93 -14.94 -29.90
N ALA A 75 -17.67 -15.68 -29.10
CA ALA A 75 -17.33 -15.93 -27.70
C ALA A 75 -15.95 -16.59 -27.66
N ALA A 76 -14.94 -15.86 -27.18
CA ALA A 76 -13.67 -16.45 -26.82
C ALA A 76 -13.92 -17.55 -25.78
N PRO A 77 -13.29 -18.73 -25.90
CA PRO A 77 -13.46 -19.80 -24.93
C PRO A 77 -13.00 -19.30 -23.55
N ALA A 78 -13.93 -19.30 -22.60
CA ALA A 78 -13.66 -18.91 -21.22
C ALA A 78 -12.44 -19.70 -20.68
N PRO A 79 -11.53 -19.05 -19.92
CA PRO A 79 -10.41 -19.74 -19.29
C PRO A 79 -10.97 -20.83 -18.38
N ARG A 80 -10.65 -22.09 -18.70
CA ARG A 80 -11.00 -23.26 -17.89
C ARG A 80 -10.29 -23.11 -16.54
N ARG A 81 -10.99 -22.58 -15.55
CA ARG A 81 -10.57 -22.63 -14.14
C ARG A 81 -10.35 -24.09 -13.78
N ARG A 82 -9.08 -24.51 -13.63
CA ARG A 82 -8.74 -25.80 -13.01
C ARG A 82 -9.24 -25.72 -11.58
N ARG A 83 -10.40 -26.31 -11.32
CA ARG A 83 -10.88 -26.54 -9.96
C ARG A 83 -9.83 -27.42 -9.28
N LEU A 84 -9.00 -26.82 -8.44
CA LEU A 84 -8.23 -27.59 -7.46
C LEU A 84 -9.26 -28.35 -6.63
N GLY A 85 -9.17 -29.69 -6.67
CA GLY A 85 -10.06 -30.54 -5.88
C GLY A 85 -9.94 -30.19 -4.41
N ALA A 86 -11.04 -30.34 -3.66
CA ALA A 86 -11.12 -29.95 -2.25
C ALA A 86 -9.98 -30.47 -1.36
N GLY A 87 -9.28 -31.54 -1.77
CA GLY A 87 -8.08 -32.04 -1.09
C GLY A 87 -6.86 -31.12 -1.14
N ALA A 88 -6.67 -30.30 -2.18
CA ALA A 88 -5.53 -29.40 -2.29
C ALA A 88 -5.63 -28.19 -1.35
N THR A 89 -6.85 -27.68 -1.14
CA THR A 89 -7.09 -26.57 -0.19
C THR A 89 -6.81 -27.00 1.25
N ILE A 90 -7.18 -28.22 1.63
CA ILE A 90 -6.93 -28.75 2.97
C ILE A 90 -5.41 -28.91 3.22
N ALA A 91 -4.66 -29.35 2.21
CA ALA A 91 -3.20 -29.49 2.32
C ALA A 91 -2.49 -28.14 2.53
N ILE A 92 -2.93 -27.07 1.87
CA ILE A 92 -2.36 -25.72 2.02
C ILE A 92 -2.63 -25.17 3.43
N ILE A 93 -3.86 -25.31 3.93
CA ILE A 93 -4.22 -24.82 5.27
C ILE A 93 -3.47 -25.60 6.35
N ALA A 94 -3.35 -26.92 6.22
CA ALA A 94 -2.58 -27.74 7.15
C ALA A 94 -1.09 -27.37 7.14
N GLY A 95 -0.50 -27.11 5.96
CA GLY A 95 0.89 -26.66 5.83
C GLY A 95 1.14 -25.31 6.50
N ALA A 96 0.23 -24.34 6.32
CA ALA A 96 0.34 -23.02 6.93
C ALA A 96 0.28 -23.09 8.47
N LEU A 97 -0.60 -23.91 9.04
CA LEU A 97 -0.71 -24.09 10.50
C LEU A 97 0.54 -24.73 11.12
N VAL A 98 1.17 -25.69 10.42
CA VAL A 98 2.43 -26.29 10.89
C VAL A 98 3.57 -25.28 10.87
N LEU A 99 3.62 -24.40 9.87
CA LEU A 99 4.63 -23.33 9.77
C LEU A 99 4.47 -22.31 10.91
N VAL A 100 3.25 -21.90 11.23
CA VAL A 100 2.97 -20.97 12.34
C VAL A 100 3.32 -21.60 13.69
N ALA A 101 3.01 -22.88 13.90
CA ALA A 101 3.38 -23.59 15.12
C ALA A 101 4.90 -23.74 15.29
N ALA A 102 5.64 -24.01 14.20
CA ALA A 102 7.10 -24.08 14.21
C ALA A 102 7.75 -22.72 14.50
N ALA A 103 7.21 -21.63 13.93
CA ALA A 103 7.69 -20.27 14.19
C ALA A 103 7.42 -19.82 15.64
N GLY A 104 6.25 -20.18 16.20
CA GLY A 104 5.91 -19.86 17.59
C GLY A 104 6.79 -20.58 18.62
N LEU A 105 7.23 -21.81 18.33
CA LEU A 105 8.16 -22.57 19.19
C LEU A 105 9.60 -22.05 19.13
N GLY A 106 10.02 -21.41 18.03
CA GLY A 106 11.35 -20.79 17.92
C GLY A 106 11.52 -19.54 18.80
N ILE A 107 10.46 -18.74 18.97
CA ILE A 107 10.50 -17.48 19.73
C ILE A 107 10.60 -17.72 21.24
N ALA A 108 10.00 -18.79 21.76
CA ALA A 108 10.08 -19.13 23.18
C ALA A 108 11.48 -19.60 23.63
N ALA A 109 12.32 -20.13 22.72
CA ALA A 109 13.68 -20.57 23.04
C ALA A 109 14.71 -19.41 23.05
N ALA A 110 14.45 -18.33 22.31
CA ALA A 110 15.37 -17.19 22.21
C ALA A 110 15.29 -16.22 23.41
N LEU A 111 14.16 -16.17 24.12
CA LEU A 111 13.95 -15.26 25.27
C LEU A 111 14.46 -15.83 26.61
N GLY A 112 14.96 -17.07 26.65
CA GLY A 112 15.46 -17.72 27.88
C GLY A 112 16.96 -17.64 28.12
N ALA A 113 17.76 -17.07 27.21
CA ALA A 113 19.22 -17.25 27.21
C ALA A 113 20.07 -15.99 27.53
N PHE A 114 19.48 -14.85 27.89
CA PHE A 114 20.22 -13.62 28.24
C PHE A 114 20.18 -13.28 29.74
N GLY A 115 20.37 -14.29 30.59
CA GLY A 115 20.70 -14.11 32.00
C GLY A 115 22.17 -14.48 32.24
N GLY A 116 23.07 -13.50 32.22
CA GLY A 116 24.48 -13.75 32.55
C GLY A 116 25.40 -12.53 32.44
N GLU A 117 25.87 -12.09 33.62
CA GLU A 117 27.15 -11.41 33.87
C GLU A 117 27.27 -9.90 33.56
N ARG A 118 27.12 -9.09 34.64
CA ARG A 118 27.69 -7.74 34.74
C ARG A 118 29.20 -7.84 34.94
N PRO A 119 30.05 -7.29 34.05
CA PRO A 119 31.47 -7.18 34.32
C PRO A 119 31.77 -5.95 35.17
N GLY A 120 32.40 -6.19 36.32
CA GLY A 120 33.65 -5.51 36.68
C GLY A 120 33.61 -4.01 36.88
N GLU A 121 33.31 -3.63 38.12
CA GLU A 121 33.71 -2.40 38.78
C GLU A 121 35.24 -2.17 38.61
N ALA A 122 35.62 -1.20 37.80
CA ALA A 122 37.00 -0.72 37.71
C ALA A 122 37.18 0.46 38.67
N THR A 123 37.72 0.16 39.84
CA THR A 123 38.27 1.12 40.78
C THR A 123 39.48 1.80 40.13
N GLY A 124 39.38 3.11 39.88
CA GLY A 124 40.45 3.93 39.32
C GLY A 124 40.67 5.20 40.15
N GLU A 125 41.86 5.31 40.72
CA GLU A 125 42.33 6.33 41.65
C GLU A 125 42.09 7.79 41.20
N ARG A 126 41.59 8.59 42.15
CA ARG A 126 41.54 10.05 42.09
C ARG A 126 42.75 10.61 42.87
N PRO A 127 43.69 11.34 42.25
CA PRO A 127 44.76 11.98 43.00
C PRO A 127 44.23 13.16 43.81
N SER A 128 44.64 13.12 45.07
CA SER A 128 44.50 14.13 46.12
C SER A 128 45.20 15.44 45.76
N ALA A 129 44.49 16.56 45.88
CA ALA A 129 45.07 17.88 46.09
C ALA A 129 44.16 18.66 47.07
N ALA A 130 44.77 19.10 48.16
CA ALA A 130 44.16 19.82 49.28
C ALA A 130 44.18 21.36 49.04
N PRO A 131 43.94 22.23 50.04
CA PRO A 131 42.66 22.92 50.21
C PRO A 131 42.79 24.45 50.06
N VAL A 132 41.71 25.13 49.68
CA VAL A 132 41.55 26.58 49.91
C VAL A 132 40.29 26.79 50.73
N THR A 133 40.50 27.23 51.96
CA THR A 133 39.50 27.67 52.91
C THR A 133 39.06 29.10 52.61
N THR A 134 37.76 29.31 52.46
CA THR A 134 37.10 30.61 52.67
C THR A 134 35.86 30.37 53.54
N PRO A 135 35.73 30.99 54.72
CA PRO A 135 34.55 30.84 55.56
C PRO A 135 33.59 32.02 55.38
N GLU A 136 32.29 31.74 55.17
CA GLU A 136 31.13 32.55 55.64
C GLU A 136 29.81 32.07 54.97
N PRO A 137 28.61 32.47 55.43
CA PRO A 137 27.99 32.34 56.75
C PRO A 137 26.68 31.52 56.64
N GLY A 138 26.09 31.18 57.80
CA GLY A 138 25.06 30.16 57.95
C GLY A 138 23.77 30.29 57.14
N THR A 139 23.16 29.13 56.87
CA THR A 139 21.78 28.97 56.41
C THR A 139 21.18 27.79 57.18
N PRO A 140 19.94 27.91 57.71
CA PRO A 140 19.44 27.04 58.76
C PRO A 140 19.12 25.62 58.26
N GLU A 141 19.34 24.69 59.17
CA GLU A 141 19.10 23.26 59.08
C GLU A 141 17.63 22.95 58.70
N PRO A 142 17.36 22.29 57.56
CA PRO A 142 16.03 21.80 57.25
C PRO A 142 15.71 20.59 58.12
N GLY A 143 14.67 20.71 58.94
CA GLY A 143 14.21 19.65 59.83
C GLY A 143 13.91 18.35 59.07
N THR A 144 14.32 17.25 59.69
CA THR A 144 14.00 15.87 59.31
C THR A 144 12.49 15.72 59.09
N PRO A 145 12.02 15.40 57.87
CA PRO A 145 10.62 15.11 57.66
C PRO A 145 10.25 13.78 58.34
N ALA A 146 9.13 13.80 59.04
CA ALA A 146 8.56 12.62 59.68
C ALA A 146 8.27 11.52 58.64
N PRO A 147 8.36 10.23 59.01
CA PRO A 147 7.96 9.13 58.14
C PRO A 147 6.43 9.16 57.99
N GLY A 148 5.96 9.80 56.94
CA GLY A 148 4.55 10.00 56.67
C GLY A 148 4.25 9.81 55.19
N THR A 149 3.52 8.73 54.92
CA THR A 149 2.66 8.50 53.75
C THR A 149 3.37 8.35 52.39
N PRO A 150 3.21 7.19 51.71
CA PRO A 150 3.73 7.04 50.35
C PRO A 150 3.12 8.13 49.45
N ALA A 151 3.99 8.88 48.77
CA ALA A 151 3.59 9.88 47.80
C ALA A 151 2.69 9.20 46.75
N PRO A 152 1.55 9.81 46.36
CA PRO A 152 0.73 9.28 45.28
C PRO A 152 1.62 9.17 44.04
N SER A 153 1.75 7.95 43.52
CA SER A 153 2.49 7.67 42.30
C SER A 153 2.07 8.67 41.23
N ALA A 154 3.01 9.47 40.73
CA ALA A 154 2.75 10.35 39.60
C ALA A 154 2.18 9.48 38.45
N PRO A 155 1.11 9.90 37.79
CA PRO A 155 0.57 9.16 36.66
C PRO A 155 1.65 9.06 35.59
N SER A 156 2.13 7.85 35.34
CA SER A 156 3.10 7.55 34.29
C SER A 156 2.56 8.05 32.96
N THR A 157 3.10 9.15 32.46
CA THR A 157 2.58 9.87 31.28
C THR A 157 3.05 9.23 29.97
N ASP A 158 4.03 8.31 30.04
CA ASP A 158 4.69 7.76 28.85
C ASP A 158 3.89 6.66 28.13
N ALA A 159 2.93 6.01 28.79
CA ALA A 159 2.14 4.94 28.15
C ALA A 159 1.06 5.46 27.17
N SER A 160 0.74 6.76 27.20
CA SER A 160 -0.42 7.29 26.47
C SER A 160 -0.15 7.64 25.00
N ALA A 161 1.10 7.89 24.60
CA ALA A 161 1.39 8.33 23.24
C ALA A 161 1.49 7.14 22.25
N GLU A 162 2.10 6.03 22.68
CA GLU A 162 2.23 4.81 21.87
C GLU A 162 0.86 4.12 21.68
N GLU A 163 0.00 4.17 22.69
CA GLU A 163 -1.38 3.64 22.66
C GLU A 163 -2.29 4.45 21.73
N GLN A 164 -2.01 5.75 21.50
CA GLN A 164 -2.77 6.59 20.57
C GLN A 164 -2.52 6.25 19.10
N CYS A 165 -1.39 5.61 18.79
CA CYS A 165 -1.03 5.28 17.41
C CYS A 165 -1.58 3.91 16.94
N THR A 166 -1.93 3.01 17.87
CA THR A 166 -2.09 1.58 17.58
C THR A 166 -3.46 0.99 17.90
N THR A 167 -4.34 1.69 18.61
CA THR A 167 -5.42 0.98 19.37
C THR A 167 -6.85 1.38 19.03
N GLY A 168 -7.09 2.22 18.03
CA GLY A 168 -8.45 2.49 17.60
C GLY A 168 -8.99 1.38 16.70
N ALA A 169 -10.05 0.65 17.10
CA ALA A 169 -10.80 -0.21 16.17
C ALA A 169 -11.20 0.56 14.88
N ALA A 170 -11.44 1.87 15.00
CA ALA A 170 -11.66 2.79 13.88
C ALA A 170 -10.43 2.94 12.94
N GLN A 171 -9.21 2.93 13.49
CA GLN A 171 -7.98 2.98 12.68
C GLN A 171 -7.82 1.69 11.86
N GLN A 172 -8.18 0.55 12.45
CA GLN A 172 -8.15 -0.73 11.77
C GLN A 172 -9.25 -0.85 10.71
N GLU A 173 -10.47 -0.33 10.97
CA GLU A 173 -11.53 -0.24 9.95
C GLU A 173 -11.15 0.69 8.79
N ALA A 174 -10.54 1.84 9.06
CA ALA A 174 -10.06 2.75 8.01
C ALA A 174 -8.99 2.07 7.14
N LEU A 175 -8.07 1.35 7.78
CA LEU A 175 -6.99 0.65 7.10
C LEU A 175 -7.50 -0.58 6.33
N ILE A 176 -8.51 -1.29 6.86
CA ILE A 176 -9.24 -2.35 6.15
C ILE A 176 -10.00 -1.75 4.96
N SER A 177 -10.65 -0.60 5.10
CA SER A 177 -11.34 0.07 4.00
C SER A 177 -10.36 0.45 2.88
N LEU A 178 -9.17 0.95 3.26
CA LEU A 178 -8.07 1.17 2.34
C LEU A 178 -7.73 -0.13 1.61
N ILE A 179 -7.37 -1.19 2.34
CA ILE A 179 -6.91 -2.46 1.73
C ILE A 179 -7.99 -3.12 0.87
N SER A 180 -9.27 -3.08 1.27
CA SER A 180 -10.36 -3.81 0.63
C SER A 180 -10.76 -3.24 -0.73
N GLY A 181 -10.46 -1.96 -0.99
CA GLY A 181 -10.81 -1.27 -2.24
C GLY A 181 -9.70 -1.29 -3.29
N LEU A 182 -8.48 -1.68 -2.93
CA LEU A 182 -7.30 -1.40 -3.73
C LEU A 182 -6.85 -2.61 -4.52
N SER A 183 -7.28 -2.66 -5.78
CA SER A 183 -6.48 -3.35 -6.77
C SER A 183 -5.30 -2.44 -7.11
N THR A 184 -4.11 -2.81 -6.66
CA THR A 184 -2.84 -2.12 -6.97
C THR A 184 -2.63 -1.93 -8.47
N ASN A 185 -3.18 -2.84 -9.29
CA ASN A 185 -3.21 -2.76 -10.75
C ASN A 185 -3.91 -1.51 -11.32
N ALA A 186 -4.71 -0.80 -10.53
CA ALA A 186 -5.36 0.44 -10.96
C ALA A 186 -4.43 1.66 -10.84
N TYR A 187 -3.44 1.58 -9.95
CA TYR A 187 -2.57 2.70 -9.60
C TYR A 187 -1.15 2.53 -10.14
N THR A 188 -0.68 1.29 -10.22
CA THR A 188 0.72 0.97 -10.56
C THR A 188 0.80 0.36 -11.95
N GLU A 189 1.92 0.60 -12.64
CA GLU A 189 2.20 0.02 -13.95
C GLU A 189 2.51 -1.48 -13.79
N ASN A 190 3.24 -1.82 -12.73
CA ASN A 190 3.61 -3.19 -12.40
C ASN A 190 2.74 -3.74 -11.26
N PRO A 191 2.14 -4.94 -11.43
CA PRO A 191 1.36 -5.56 -10.37
C PRO A 191 2.24 -5.84 -9.14
N MET A 192 1.85 -5.30 -8.00
CA MET A 192 2.56 -5.46 -6.73
C MET A 192 1.59 -5.64 -5.56
N ASP A 193 2.05 -6.27 -4.49
CA ASP A 193 1.34 -6.28 -3.22
C ASP A 193 1.63 -4.99 -2.45
N VAL A 194 0.62 -4.37 -1.86
CA VAL A 194 0.79 -3.14 -1.07
C VAL A 194 0.19 -3.35 0.31
N GLN A 195 1.03 -3.25 1.32
CA GLN A 195 0.66 -3.43 2.72
C GLN A 195 0.65 -2.08 3.42
N PHE A 196 -0.40 -1.83 4.18
CA PHE A 196 -0.53 -0.64 5.01
C PHE A 196 -0.39 -1.01 6.48
N GLY A 197 0.20 -0.13 7.27
CA GLY A 197 0.31 -0.26 8.71
C GLY A 197 0.49 1.08 9.39
N TYR A 198 0.37 1.11 10.71
CA TYR A 198 0.77 2.26 11.51
C TYR A 198 2.11 1.97 12.17
N VAL A 199 2.99 2.96 12.18
CA VAL A 199 4.29 2.88 12.86
C VAL A 199 4.42 4.11 13.74
N TYR A 200 4.75 3.90 15.01
CA TYR A 200 5.12 4.97 15.93
C TYR A 200 6.65 5.01 16.01
N ALA A 201 7.25 6.13 15.61
CA ALA A 201 8.69 6.32 15.65
C ALA A 201 8.99 7.79 15.92
N ASP A 202 10.06 8.09 16.66
CA ASP A 202 10.47 9.47 16.94
C ASP A 202 9.33 10.36 17.49
N GLU A 203 8.47 9.78 18.33
CA GLU A 203 7.25 10.41 18.88
C GLU A 203 6.17 10.81 17.86
N ILE A 204 6.29 10.33 16.61
CA ILE A 204 5.43 10.67 15.49
C ILE A 204 4.69 9.42 14.98
N CYS A 205 3.40 9.59 14.67
CA CYS A 205 2.60 8.57 14.00
C CYS A 205 2.77 8.63 12.48
N PHE A 206 3.21 7.50 11.92
CA PHE A 206 3.33 7.28 10.48
C PHE A 206 2.29 6.28 9.99
N VAL A 207 1.77 6.52 8.79
CA VAL A 207 1.20 5.44 7.99
C VAL A 207 2.34 4.83 7.18
N SER A 208 2.67 3.57 7.45
CA SER A 208 3.64 2.80 6.69
C SER A 208 2.97 2.17 5.47
N VAL A 209 3.56 2.36 4.30
CA VAL A 209 3.16 1.73 3.04
C VAL A 209 4.32 0.89 2.55
N ILE A 210 4.13 -0.42 2.43
CA ILE A 210 5.15 -1.36 1.95
C ILE A 210 4.70 -1.86 0.59
N ALA A 211 5.43 -1.48 -0.45
CA ALA A 211 5.21 -1.93 -1.82
C ALA A 211 6.10 -3.14 -2.12
N THR A 212 5.50 -4.23 -2.59
CA THR A 212 6.16 -5.50 -2.83
C THR A 212 5.98 -5.94 -4.29
N PRO A 213 6.78 -5.39 -5.22
CA PRO A 213 6.83 -5.87 -6.61
C PRO A 213 7.40 -7.30 -6.66
N ALA A 214 7.28 -7.97 -7.81
CA ALA A 214 7.82 -9.31 -7.97
C ALA A 214 9.36 -9.35 -7.85
N THR A 215 10.03 -8.29 -8.32
CA THR A 215 11.47 -8.04 -8.15
C THR A 215 11.71 -6.54 -7.98
N ALA A 216 12.74 -6.12 -7.24
CA ALA A 216 13.04 -4.70 -7.02
C ALA A 216 13.18 -3.90 -8.34
N ASP A 217 13.81 -4.48 -9.36
CA ASP A 217 14.05 -3.84 -10.67
C ASP A 217 12.76 -3.50 -11.46
N GLN A 218 11.61 -4.02 -11.06
CA GLN A 218 10.34 -3.67 -11.69
C GLN A 218 9.77 -2.36 -11.16
N PHE A 219 10.18 -1.91 -9.98
CA PHE A 219 9.64 -0.71 -9.38
C PHE A 219 10.23 0.55 -10.03
N ASN A 220 9.37 1.40 -10.61
CA ASN A 220 9.79 2.61 -11.31
C ASN A 220 9.08 3.88 -10.81
N SER A 221 9.35 5.03 -11.42
CA SER A 221 8.72 6.31 -11.07
C SER A 221 7.21 6.37 -11.31
N ASN A 222 6.67 5.65 -12.32
CA ASN A 222 5.23 5.55 -12.53
C ASN A 222 4.55 4.80 -11.39
N ASP A 223 5.17 3.71 -10.91
CA ASP A 223 4.67 2.98 -9.75
C ASP A 223 4.67 3.85 -8.49
N MET A 224 5.73 4.66 -8.30
CA MET A 224 5.80 5.63 -7.20
C MET A 224 4.67 6.66 -7.26
N LEU A 225 4.43 7.26 -8.44
CA LEU A 225 3.31 8.20 -8.62
C LEU A 225 1.97 7.53 -8.38
N GLY A 226 1.83 6.27 -8.79
CA GLY A 226 0.67 5.45 -8.50
C GLY A 226 0.39 5.32 -7.00
N LEU A 227 1.43 4.98 -6.22
CA LEU A 227 1.33 4.88 -4.76
C LEU A 227 1.06 6.22 -4.08
N LEU A 228 1.63 7.32 -4.57
CA LEU A 228 1.35 8.66 -4.06
C LEU A 228 -0.10 9.09 -4.34
N THR A 229 -0.58 8.86 -5.57
CA THR A 229 -1.97 9.11 -5.96
C THR A 229 -2.92 8.30 -5.08
N LEU A 230 -2.58 7.04 -4.88
CA LEU A 230 -3.33 6.13 -4.02
C LEU A 230 -3.48 6.68 -2.59
N VAL A 231 -2.38 7.15 -2.00
CA VAL A 231 -2.40 7.71 -0.65
C VAL A 231 -3.14 9.04 -0.62
N SER A 232 -3.01 9.89 -1.64
CA SER A 232 -3.72 11.16 -1.76
C SER A 232 -5.24 10.98 -1.80
N GLU A 233 -5.74 10.10 -2.66
CA GLU A 233 -7.18 9.83 -2.80
C GLU A 233 -7.82 9.32 -1.50
N ASN A 234 -7.02 8.70 -0.63
CA ASN A 234 -7.45 8.15 0.64
C ASN A 234 -6.96 8.94 1.86
N ALA A 235 -6.31 10.10 1.68
CA ALA A 235 -5.77 10.87 2.81
C ALA A 235 -6.85 11.32 3.79
N SER A 236 -8.08 11.53 3.32
CA SER A 236 -9.23 11.93 4.14
C SER A 236 -9.69 10.88 5.16
N VAL A 237 -9.35 9.61 4.97
CA VAL A 237 -9.67 8.55 5.94
C VAL A 237 -8.58 8.33 6.98
N LEU A 238 -7.44 9.01 6.84
CA LEU A 238 -6.35 8.89 7.78
C LEU A 238 -6.68 9.63 9.09
N PRO A 239 -6.31 9.06 10.25
CA PRO A 239 -6.47 9.75 11.53
C PRO A 239 -5.73 11.09 11.56
N GLU A 240 -6.30 12.09 12.25
CA GLU A 240 -5.72 13.45 12.34
C GLU A 240 -4.33 13.49 13.00
N ASN A 241 -3.98 12.47 13.81
CA ASN A 241 -2.66 12.37 14.43
C ASN A 241 -1.59 11.79 13.50
N VAL A 242 -1.93 11.29 12.31
CA VAL A 242 -0.95 10.88 11.32
C VAL A 242 -0.41 12.12 10.63
N THR A 243 0.90 12.32 10.73
CA THR A 243 1.55 13.49 10.13
C THR A 243 2.30 13.14 8.84
N TYR A 244 2.80 11.91 8.76
CA TYR A 244 3.64 11.46 7.66
C TYR A 244 3.22 10.10 7.12
N VAL A 245 3.54 9.88 5.86
CA VAL A 245 3.48 8.60 5.17
C VAL A 245 4.92 8.12 5.01
N LEU A 246 5.20 6.91 5.48
CA LEU A 246 6.48 6.25 5.34
C LEU A 246 6.36 5.17 4.26
N MET A 247 6.94 5.39 3.08
CA MET A 247 6.95 4.40 2.01
C MET A 247 8.24 3.59 2.01
N ARG A 248 8.12 2.27 1.86
CA ARG A 248 9.24 1.33 1.75
C ARG A 248 8.98 0.32 0.62
N GLY A 249 10.05 -0.09 -0.06
CA GLY A 249 10.01 -1.14 -1.08
C GLY A 249 10.56 -2.44 -0.51
N MET A 250 9.87 -3.56 -0.74
CA MET A 250 10.34 -4.91 -0.41
C MET A 250 10.40 -5.75 -1.67
N ASP A 251 11.51 -6.41 -1.95
CA ASP A 251 11.63 -7.28 -3.10
C ASP A 251 10.84 -8.58 -2.84
N GLY A 252 9.80 -8.85 -3.65
CA GLY A 252 8.97 -10.05 -3.47
C GLY A 252 9.71 -11.37 -3.70
N SER A 253 10.88 -11.35 -4.35
CA SER A 253 11.71 -12.53 -4.59
C SER A 253 12.67 -12.86 -3.44
N THR A 254 13.20 -11.84 -2.76
CA THR A 254 14.19 -12.02 -1.67
C THR A 254 13.63 -11.74 -0.29
N GLY A 255 12.54 -10.96 -0.19
CA GLY A 255 12.00 -10.44 1.06
C GLY A 255 12.85 -9.32 1.68
N GLU A 256 13.87 -8.83 0.97
CA GLU A 256 14.74 -7.75 1.44
C GLU A 256 14.17 -6.38 1.05
N TYR A 257 14.43 -5.38 1.90
CA TYR A 257 14.09 -4.01 1.54
C TYR A 257 15.01 -3.49 0.43
N PHE A 258 14.48 -2.71 -0.50
CA PHE A 258 15.26 -2.01 -1.52
C PHE A 258 15.06 -0.49 -1.43
N SER A 259 16.04 0.27 -1.91
CA SER A 259 15.96 1.72 -1.88
C SER A 259 15.00 2.24 -2.94
N LEU A 260 14.06 3.08 -2.51
CA LEU A 260 13.13 3.79 -3.38
C LEU A 260 13.75 5.06 -3.99
N ALA A 261 15.01 5.39 -3.64
CA ALA A 261 15.69 6.59 -4.11
C ALA A 261 15.76 6.73 -5.65
N PRO A 262 16.01 5.67 -6.45
CA PRO A 262 16.06 5.80 -7.91
C PRO A 262 14.74 6.28 -8.50
N ALA A 263 13.62 5.64 -8.13
CA ALA A 263 12.29 6.03 -8.59
C ALA A 263 11.92 7.45 -8.11
N TYR A 264 12.35 7.83 -6.91
CA TYR A 264 12.09 9.17 -6.38
C TYR A 264 12.94 10.27 -7.04
N ALA A 265 14.19 9.96 -7.42
CA ALA A 265 15.04 10.86 -8.18
C ALA A 265 14.49 11.15 -9.58
N GLU A 266 13.88 10.17 -10.23
CA GLU A 266 13.20 10.33 -11.52
C GLU A 266 12.03 11.32 -11.46
N LEU A 267 11.39 11.47 -10.28
CA LEU A 267 10.37 12.50 -10.02
C LEU A 267 10.97 13.88 -9.74
N GLY A 268 12.29 14.04 -9.78
CA GLY A 268 12.99 15.30 -9.51
C GLY A 268 13.11 15.65 -8.02
N ALA A 269 12.86 14.70 -7.13
CA ALA A 269 12.87 14.93 -5.69
C ALA A 269 14.24 14.61 -5.05
N PRO A 270 14.58 15.26 -3.92
CA PRO A 270 15.86 15.02 -3.24
C PRO A 270 15.91 13.61 -2.64
N THR A 271 17.03 12.92 -2.83
CA THR A 271 17.25 11.53 -2.36
C THR A 271 18.18 11.41 -1.16
N GLU A 272 18.65 12.53 -0.61
CA GLU A 272 19.58 12.52 0.53
C GLU A 272 18.92 11.86 1.75
N GLY A 273 19.60 10.83 2.29
CA GLY A 273 19.13 10.07 3.45
C GLY A 273 18.09 8.98 3.14
N ILE A 274 17.71 8.75 1.88
CA ILE A 274 16.80 7.67 1.50
C ILE A 274 17.59 6.37 1.31
N THR A 275 17.44 5.45 2.26
CA THR A 275 17.97 4.09 2.20
C THR A 275 16.84 3.07 2.07
N ALA A 276 17.19 1.81 1.85
CA ALA A 276 16.23 0.71 1.85
C ALA A 276 15.45 0.61 3.17
N GLU A 277 16.12 0.86 4.30
CA GLU A 277 15.55 0.73 5.64
C GLU A 277 14.76 1.98 6.06
N SER A 278 15.27 3.17 5.73
CA SER A 278 14.65 4.43 6.13
C SER A 278 13.42 4.76 5.31
N GLY A 279 13.33 4.26 4.07
CA GLY A 279 12.26 4.58 3.14
C GLY A 279 12.19 6.06 2.80
N ILE A 280 11.02 6.49 2.33
CA ILE A 280 10.70 7.89 2.03
C ILE A 280 9.62 8.36 3.00
N LYS A 281 9.88 9.48 3.68
CA LYS A 281 8.92 10.14 4.58
C LYS A 281 8.28 11.32 3.84
N TRP A 282 6.97 11.27 3.62
CA TRP A 282 6.21 12.38 3.05
C TRP A 282 5.24 12.98 4.06
N PRO A 283 5.20 14.31 4.23
CA PRO A 283 4.18 14.95 5.04
C PRO A 283 2.82 14.82 4.34
N ILE A 284 1.79 14.38 5.06
CA ILE A 284 0.43 14.23 4.52
C ILE A 284 -0.09 15.56 3.96
N ALA A 285 0.27 16.67 4.60
CA ALA A 285 -0.09 18.01 4.13
C ALA A 285 0.44 18.34 2.72
N ALA A 286 1.57 17.76 2.31
CA ALA A 286 2.07 17.94 0.94
C ALA A 286 1.32 17.06 -0.07
N ILE A 287 0.86 15.87 0.35
CA ILE A 287 0.12 14.93 -0.50
C ILE A 287 -1.30 15.46 -0.77
N ALA A 288 -1.96 16.05 0.24
CA ALA A 288 -3.34 16.53 0.13
C ALA A 288 -3.50 17.89 -0.60
N ALA A 289 -2.39 18.55 -0.95
CA ALA A 289 -2.40 19.87 -1.59
C ALA A 289 -2.42 19.81 -3.13
N GLU A 290 -2.27 18.63 -3.71
CA GLU A 290 -2.34 18.35 -5.16
C GLU A 290 -3.74 17.92 -5.59
#